data_AF-V7EHS7-F1
#
_entry.id   AF-V7EHS7-F1
#
_cell.length_a   1.000
_cell.length_b   1.000
_cell.length_c   1.000
_cell.angle_alpha   90.00
_cell.angle_beta   90.00
_cell.angle_gamma   90.00
#
_symmetry.space_group_name_H-M   'P 1'
#
loop_
_entity.id
_entity.type
_entity.pdbx_description
1 polymer ?
#
loop_
_entity_poly.entity_id
_entity_poly.type
_entity_poly.pdbx_seq_one_letter_code
_entity_poly.pdbx_strand_id
1 'polypeptide(L)'
;MADAPFDADPFDLDRFVTAQAVNYADALRELRAGRKETHWMWYVLPQLRGLGRSDFAHFYGLTGLEEARAYLAHPILGPRLLDCARAILSHPDRSAERIMGRVDGQKLQSTATLFALAAEATGRGPRPGLDPGPPAPPASGLAGGPGSGPGRDVRQPSAPAGTAAGIAEAMRAILSRHYGGQPCPRTLALL
;
A
#
# COMPACT_ATOMS: atom_id res chain seq x y z
N MET A 1 -22.88 -2.42 26.77
CA MET A 1 -22.37 -1.54 25.70
C MET A 1 -20.93 -1.96 25.47
N ALA A 2 -20.63 -2.41 24.26
CA ALA A 2 -19.32 -2.92 23.88
C ALA A 2 -18.40 -1.73 23.58
N ASP A 3 -17.33 -1.63 24.35
CA ASP A 3 -16.20 -0.74 24.07
C ASP A 3 -14.99 -1.66 23.87
N ALA A 4 -14.66 -1.95 22.61
CA ALA A 4 -13.49 -2.73 22.26
C ALA A 4 -12.30 -1.75 22.12
N PRO A 5 -11.19 -1.92 22.87
CA PRO A 5 -10.09 -0.98 22.78
C PRO A 5 -9.25 -1.22 21.51
N PHE A 6 -8.73 -0.11 21.00
CA PHE A 6 -7.86 0.07 19.84
C PHE A 6 -6.71 -0.94 19.76
N ASP A 7 -6.83 -2.00 18.96
CA ASP A 7 -5.65 -2.65 18.33
C ASP A 7 -6.02 -3.61 17.17
N ALA A 8 -7.05 -3.27 16.38
CA ALA A 8 -7.40 -4.04 15.18
C ALA A 8 -6.55 -3.65 13.95
N ASP A 9 -5.86 -2.51 14.01
CA ASP A 9 -5.09 -1.93 12.91
C ASP A 9 -3.67 -1.57 13.37
N PRO A 10 -2.78 -2.57 13.52
CA PRO A 10 -1.41 -2.36 14.01
C PRO A 10 -0.56 -1.48 13.08
N PHE A 11 -1.06 -1.20 11.87
CA PHE A 11 -0.39 -0.39 10.87
C PHE A 11 -1.07 0.96 10.64
N ASP A 12 -2.16 1.31 11.32
CA ASP A 12 -2.93 2.55 11.09
C ASP A 12 -3.34 2.76 9.62
N LEU A 13 -3.78 1.69 8.94
CA LEU A 13 -4.29 1.71 7.56
C LEU A 13 -5.50 2.63 7.36
N ASP A 14 -6.27 2.92 8.41
CA ASP A 14 -7.39 3.86 8.35
C ASP A 14 -6.98 5.27 7.88
N ARG A 15 -5.71 5.65 8.05
CA ARG A 15 -5.19 6.91 7.49
C ARG A 15 -5.32 6.97 5.97
N PHE A 16 -5.15 5.84 5.27
CA PHE A 16 -5.35 5.77 3.82
C PHE A 16 -6.83 5.85 3.45
N VAL A 17 -7.69 5.14 4.19
CA VAL A 17 -9.14 5.14 3.93
C VAL A 17 -9.70 6.55 4.06
N THR A 18 -9.32 7.26 5.13
CA THR A 18 -9.72 8.64 5.42
C THR A 18 -9.28 9.59 4.31
N ALA A 19 -8.01 9.54 3.89
CA ALA A 19 -7.50 10.37 2.80
C ALA A 19 -8.19 10.07 1.46
N GLN A 20 -8.40 8.79 1.16
CA GLN A 20 -9.07 8.36 -0.06
C GLN A 20 -10.56 8.73 -0.09
N ALA A 21 -11.23 8.88 1.05
CA ALA A 21 -12.64 9.29 1.07
C ALA A 21 -12.87 10.65 0.38
N VAL A 22 -11.87 11.53 0.37
CA VAL A 22 -11.95 12.86 -0.25
C VAL A 22 -11.66 12.80 -1.75
N ASN A 23 -10.61 12.08 -2.18
CA ASN A 23 -10.06 12.20 -3.55
C ASN A 23 -10.04 10.90 -4.37
N TYR A 24 -10.51 9.77 -3.85
CA TYR A 24 -10.43 8.50 -4.59
C TYR A 24 -11.26 8.51 -5.88
N ALA A 25 -12.46 9.09 -5.85
CA ALA A 25 -13.32 9.17 -7.04
C ALA A 25 -12.65 9.99 -8.16
N ASP A 26 -12.02 11.12 -7.81
CA ASP A 26 -11.25 11.93 -8.76
C ASP A 26 -10.02 11.21 -9.28
N ALA A 27 -9.26 10.56 -8.39
CA ALA A 27 -8.09 9.76 -8.79
C ALA A 27 -8.48 8.69 -9.81
N LEU A 28 -9.56 7.95 -9.57
CA LEU A 28 -10.02 6.92 -10.47
C LEU A 28 -10.54 7.49 -11.80
N ARG A 29 -11.23 8.63 -11.78
CA ARG A 29 -11.67 9.37 -12.97
C ARG A 29 -10.47 9.79 -13.83
N GLU A 30 -9.46 10.39 -13.21
CA GLU A 30 -8.22 10.84 -13.87
C GLU A 30 -7.43 9.68 -14.48
N LEU A 31 -7.28 8.57 -13.74
CA LEU A 31 -6.63 7.36 -14.24
C LEU A 31 -7.38 6.77 -15.43
N ARG A 32 -8.72 6.72 -15.38
CA ARG A 32 -9.55 6.28 -16.51
C ARG A 32 -9.44 7.22 -17.71
N ALA A 33 -9.29 8.53 -17.47
CA ALA A 33 -9.01 9.51 -18.53
C ALA A 33 -7.58 9.42 -19.08
N GLY A 34 -6.69 8.66 -18.42
CA GLY A 34 -5.31 8.46 -18.84
C GLY A 34 -4.43 9.70 -18.64
N ARG A 35 -4.80 10.55 -17.68
CA ARG A 35 -4.04 11.73 -17.27
C ARG A 35 -4.37 12.12 -15.84
N LYS A 36 -3.36 12.08 -14.97
CA LYS A 36 -3.39 12.58 -13.60
C LYS A 36 -3.31 14.11 -13.60
N GLU A 37 -4.16 14.73 -12.78
CA GLU A 37 -4.32 16.19 -12.70
C GLU A 37 -4.21 16.69 -11.25
N THR A 38 -4.60 15.88 -10.26
CA THR A 38 -4.67 16.33 -8.86
C THR A 38 -3.71 15.58 -7.91
N HIS A 39 -3.74 15.93 -6.62
CA HIS A 39 -2.72 15.55 -5.63
C HIS A 39 -3.15 14.38 -4.73
N TRP A 40 -3.07 13.16 -5.25
CA TRP A 40 -3.51 11.95 -4.52
C TRP A 40 -2.50 10.79 -4.51
N MET A 41 -1.35 10.94 -5.18
CA MET A 41 -0.42 9.83 -5.44
C MET A 41 -0.02 9.06 -4.17
N TRP A 42 0.30 9.77 -3.09
CA TRP A 42 0.88 9.17 -1.88
C TRP A 42 -0.03 8.17 -1.17
N TYR A 43 -1.35 8.38 -1.21
CA TYR A 43 -2.31 7.58 -0.44
C TYR A 43 -3.24 6.72 -1.30
N VAL A 44 -3.33 6.97 -2.61
CA VAL A 44 -4.05 6.08 -3.55
C VAL A 44 -3.11 5.01 -4.12
N LEU A 45 -1.86 5.38 -4.42
CA LEU A 45 -0.82 4.49 -4.94
C LEU A 45 0.44 4.63 -4.06
N PRO A 46 0.38 4.12 -2.80
CA PRO A 46 1.45 4.31 -1.84
C PRO A 46 2.71 3.51 -2.19
N GLN A 47 3.85 4.07 -1.80
CA GLN A 47 5.17 3.44 -1.93
C GLN A 47 5.83 3.28 -0.55
N LEU A 48 6.99 2.63 -0.48
CA LEU A 48 7.74 2.53 0.78
C LEU A 48 8.15 3.90 1.32
N ARG A 49 8.07 4.02 2.64
CA ARG A 49 8.66 5.12 3.41
C ARG A 49 10.16 5.19 3.14
N GLY A 50 10.71 6.40 3.10
CA GLY A 50 12.13 6.65 2.79
C GLY A 50 12.44 6.87 1.30
N LEU A 51 11.50 6.60 0.38
CA LEU A 51 11.68 6.91 -1.05
C LEU A 51 11.44 8.39 -1.38
N GLY A 52 10.50 9.02 -0.67
CA GLY A 52 10.18 10.44 -0.77
C GLY A 52 10.67 11.24 0.44
N ARG A 53 10.83 12.56 0.26
CA ARG A 53 11.35 13.49 1.28
C ARG A 53 10.29 14.42 1.88
N SER A 54 9.07 14.44 1.34
CA SER A 54 8.00 15.30 1.85
C SER A 54 7.31 14.66 3.05
N ASP A 55 6.72 15.48 3.92
CA ASP A 55 5.95 15.00 5.07
C ASP A 55 4.82 14.05 4.66
N PHE A 56 4.13 14.36 3.55
CA PHE A 56 3.13 13.47 2.95
C PHE A 56 3.71 12.10 2.51
N ALA A 57 4.93 12.08 1.97
CA ALA A 57 5.57 10.83 1.57
C ALA A 57 6.07 10.02 2.77
N HIS A 58 6.39 10.71 3.87
CA HIS A 58 6.72 10.05 5.13
C HIS A 58 5.46 9.44 5.77
N PHE A 59 4.40 10.24 5.92
CA PHE A 59 3.15 9.88 6.58
C PHE A 59 2.41 8.75 5.86
N TYR A 60 2.25 8.84 4.54
CA TYR A 60 1.58 7.80 3.73
C TYR A 60 2.55 6.73 3.20
N GLY A 61 3.83 6.83 3.50
CA GLY A 61 4.80 5.79 3.15
C GLY A 61 4.55 4.52 3.96
N LEU A 62 4.54 3.37 3.29
CA LEU A 62 4.43 2.05 3.92
C LEU A 62 5.77 1.65 4.53
N THR A 63 5.75 1.04 5.71
CA THR A 63 6.93 0.66 6.50
C THR A 63 7.67 -0.55 5.95
N GLY A 64 7.00 -1.43 5.21
CA GLY A 64 7.59 -2.67 4.71
C GLY A 64 6.59 -3.57 4.00
N LEU A 65 6.99 -4.83 3.78
CA LEU A 65 6.15 -5.82 3.11
C LEU A 65 4.96 -6.26 3.97
N GLU A 66 5.11 -6.33 5.29
CA GLU A 66 4.06 -6.72 6.23
C GLU A 66 2.90 -5.73 6.18
N GLU A 67 3.20 -4.43 6.23
CA GLU A 67 2.17 -3.38 6.07
C GLU A 67 1.56 -3.40 4.67
N ALA A 68 2.36 -3.57 3.62
CA ALA A 68 1.85 -3.69 2.26
C ALA A 68 0.91 -4.91 2.11
N ARG A 69 1.19 -6.04 2.77
CA ARG A 69 0.29 -7.21 2.82
C ARG A 69 -1.00 -6.89 3.56
N ALA A 70 -0.92 -6.19 4.68
CA ALA A 70 -2.10 -5.74 5.41
C ALA A 70 -2.95 -4.79 4.54
N TYR A 71 -2.33 -3.86 3.82
CA TYR A 71 -3.00 -2.98 2.84
C TYR A 71 -3.71 -3.78 1.74
N LEU A 72 -3.07 -4.82 1.19
CA LEU A 72 -3.69 -5.72 0.22
C LEU A 72 -4.86 -6.50 0.80
N ALA A 73 -4.74 -6.94 2.05
CA ALA A 73 -5.76 -7.72 2.74
C ALA A 73 -6.97 -6.86 3.17
N HIS A 74 -6.79 -5.55 3.26
CA HIS A 74 -7.81 -4.63 3.73
C HIS A 74 -9.02 -4.59 2.78
N PRO A 75 -10.27 -4.71 3.29
CA PRO A 75 -11.48 -4.90 2.48
C PRO A 75 -11.81 -3.72 1.56
N ILE A 76 -11.27 -2.53 1.84
CA ILE A 76 -11.45 -1.34 1.01
C ILE A 76 -10.21 -1.05 0.15
N LEU A 77 -9.01 -1.17 0.70
CA LEU A 77 -7.79 -0.63 0.08
C LEU A 77 -7.27 -1.55 -1.03
N GLY A 78 -7.32 -2.87 -0.81
CA GLY A 78 -6.97 -3.87 -1.83
C GLY A 78 -7.81 -3.72 -3.10
N PRO A 79 -9.15 -3.77 -3.02
CA PRO A 79 -10.02 -3.57 -4.19
C PRO A 79 -9.79 -2.23 -4.89
N ARG A 80 -9.62 -1.13 -4.13
CA ARG A 80 -9.36 0.19 -4.71
C ARG A 80 -8.04 0.25 -5.48
N LEU A 81 -6.99 -0.38 -4.95
CA LEU A 81 -5.69 -0.49 -5.60
C LEU A 81 -5.79 -1.28 -6.91
N LEU A 82 -6.54 -2.38 -6.92
CA LEU A 82 -6.80 -3.17 -8.12
C LEU A 82 -7.52 -2.35 -9.19
N ASP A 83 -8.54 -1.58 -8.82
CA ASP A 83 -9.27 -0.72 -9.74
C ASP A 83 -8.38 0.37 -10.35
N CYS A 84 -7.52 0.99 -9.54
CA CYS A 84 -6.53 1.95 -10.04
C CYS A 84 -5.54 1.28 -11.01
N ALA A 85 -5.03 0.10 -10.68
CA ALA A 85 -4.11 -0.63 -11.55
C ALA A 85 -4.76 -0.99 -12.90
N ARG A 86 -6.02 -1.45 -12.87
CA ARG A 86 -6.80 -1.73 -14.09
C ARG A 86 -7.04 -0.47 -14.92
N ALA A 87 -7.34 0.66 -14.30
CA ALA A 87 -7.51 1.94 -15.00
C ALA A 87 -6.22 2.42 -15.67
N ILE A 88 -5.05 2.18 -15.07
CA ILE A 88 -3.76 2.46 -15.72
C ILE A 88 -3.56 1.53 -16.92
N LEU A 89 -3.84 0.24 -16.73
CA LEU A 89 -3.70 -0.80 -17.77
C LEU A 89 -4.75 -0.70 -18.90
N SER A 90 -5.78 0.15 -18.79
CA SER A 90 -6.70 0.38 -19.91
C SER A 90 -6.13 1.29 -21.00
N HIS A 91 -4.93 1.86 -20.80
CA HIS A 91 -4.25 2.73 -21.77
C HIS A 91 -3.00 2.04 -22.36
N PRO A 92 -3.15 1.12 -23.32
CA PRO A 92 -2.01 0.38 -23.89
C PRO A 92 -0.98 1.30 -24.59
N ASP A 93 -1.44 2.41 -25.16
CA ASP A 93 -0.61 3.28 -26.01
C ASP A 93 0.02 4.47 -25.24
N ARG A 94 -0.10 4.49 -23.90
CA ARG A 94 0.40 5.59 -23.06
C ARG A 94 1.50 5.10 -22.12
N SER A 95 2.59 5.85 -22.06
CA SER A 95 3.63 5.62 -21.04
C SER A 95 3.14 6.04 -19.65
N ALA A 96 3.74 5.49 -18.60
CA ALA A 96 3.47 5.92 -17.23
C ALA A 96 3.73 7.42 -17.05
N GLU A 97 4.74 7.99 -17.72
CA GLU A 97 5.00 9.43 -17.67
C GLU A 97 3.89 10.27 -18.31
N ARG A 98 3.24 9.77 -19.39
CA ARG A 98 2.09 10.47 -19.97
C ARG A 98 0.84 10.42 -19.10
N ILE A 99 0.64 9.32 -18.38
CA ILE A 99 -0.50 9.14 -17.48
C ILE A 99 -0.28 9.90 -16.17
N MET A 100 0.89 9.71 -15.53
CA MET A 100 1.16 10.16 -14.16
C MET A 100 2.01 11.43 -14.09
N GLY A 101 2.69 11.81 -15.17
CA GLY A 101 3.80 12.74 -15.13
C GLY A 101 5.11 12.07 -14.71
N ARG A 102 6.24 12.75 -14.91
CA ARG A 102 7.59 12.19 -14.70
C ARG A 102 7.83 11.71 -13.26
N VAL A 103 7.48 12.53 -12.27
CA VAL A 103 7.75 12.23 -10.84
C VAL A 103 6.85 11.11 -10.35
N ASP A 104 5.53 11.21 -10.56
CA ASP A 104 4.60 10.19 -10.08
C ASP A 104 4.67 8.91 -10.93
N GLY A 105 5.17 8.98 -12.17
CA GLY A 105 5.57 7.82 -12.96
C GLY A 105 6.67 6.99 -12.31
N GLN A 106 7.65 7.60 -11.64
CA GLN A 106 8.65 6.84 -10.87
C GLN A 106 8.04 6.22 -9.62
N LYS A 107 7.16 6.94 -8.92
CA LYS A 107 6.44 6.42 -7.75
C LYS A 107 5.52 5.26 -8.09
N LEU A 108 4.92 5.26 -9.28
CA LEU A 108 4.13 4.15 -9.78
C LEU A 108 4.99 2.90 -9.94
N GLN A 109 6.22 3.01 -10.45
CA GLN A 109 7.15 1.87 -10.51
C GLN A 109 7.44 1.31 -9.12
N SER A 110 7.69 2.20 -8.14
CA SER A 110 7.92 1.80 -6.75
C SER A 110 6.71 1.09 -6.14
N THR A 111 5.51 1.63 -6.36
CA THR A 111 4.23 1.07 -5.90
C THR A 111 4.03 -0.33 -6.49
N ALA A 112 4.18 -0.46 -7.82
CA ALA A 112 3.99 -1.73 -8.50
C ALA A 112 5.01 -2.79 -8.06
N THR A 113 6.27 -2.39 -7.82
CA THR A 113 7.29 -3.28 -7.29
C THR A 113 6.93 -3.78 -5.90
N LEU A 114 6.57 -2.87 -4.99
CA LEU A 114 6.22 -3.21 -3.61
C LEU A 114 5.05 -4.19 -3.56
N PHE A 115 3.96 -3.88 -4.25
CA PHE A 115 2.74 -4.68 -4.17
C PHE A 115 2.82 -5.99 -4.96
N ALA A 116 3.63 -6.08 -6.02
CA ALA A 116 3.93 -7.35 -6.67
C ALA A 116 4.63 -8.32 -5.68
N LEU A 117 5.64 -7.83 -4.94
CA LEU A 117 6.37 -8.63 -3.95
C LEU A 117 5.51 -8.99 -2.73
N ALA A 118 4.74 -8.03 -2.22
CA ALA A 118 3.85 -8.26 -1.07
C ALA A 118 2.84 -9.36 -1.36
N ALA A 119 2.26 -9.36 -2.57
CA ALA A 119 1.25 -10.34 -2.98
C ALA A 119 1.83 -11.73 -3.30
N GLU A 120 3.09 -11.83 -3.76
CA GLU A 120 3.77 -13.12 -3.95
C GLU A 120 4.04 -13.83 -2.64
N ALA A 121 4.47 -13.09 -1.61
CA ALA A 121 4.74 -13.65 -0.30
C ALA A 121 3.47 -14.19 0.39
N THR A 122 2.28 -13.63 0.12
CA THR A 122 1.02 -14.21 0.63
C THR A 122 0.69 -15.60 0.07
N GLY A 123 1.34 -16.04 -1.02
CA GLY A 123 1.25 -17.42 -1.52
C GLY A 123 2.10 -18.45 -0.75
N ARG A 124 2.99 -17.98 0.14
CA ARG A 124 3.86 -18.80 0.99
C ARG A 124 3.59 -18.37 2.43
N GLY A 125 2.82 -19.16 3.19
CA GLY A 125 2.31 -18.78 4.51
C GLY A 125 3.36 -18.11 5.43
N PRO A 126 2.93 -17.23 6.35
CA PRO A 126 3.83 -16.38 7.12
C PRO A 126 4.82 -17.21 7.93
N ARG A 127 6.10 -16.83 7.91
CA ARG A 127 7.08 -17.23 8.93
C ARG A 127 6.97 -16.26 10.11
N PRO A 128 6.85 -16.74 11.36
CA PRO A 128 6.81 -15.86 12.51
C PRO A 128 8.22 -15.30 12.78
N GLY A 129 8.30 -14.01 13.10
CA GLY A 129 9.46 -13.41 13.76
C GLY A 129 10.25 -12.42 12.92
N LEU A 130 9.71 -11.20 12.76
CA LEU A 130 10.53 -9.99 12.84
C LEU A 130 9.60 -8.87 13.33
N ASP A 131 9.84 -8.35 14.54
CA ASP A 131 9.17 -7.18 15.08
C ASP A 131 9.74 -5.92 14.40
N PRO A 132 8.98 -5.17 13.57
CA PRO A 132 9.18 -3.74 13.49
C PRO A 132 8.45 -3.14 14.69
N GLY A 133 9.21 -2.78 15.74
CA GLY A 133 8.65 -2.01 16.86
C GLY A 133 7.87 -0.79 16.35
N PRO A 134 6.79 -0.38 17.04
CA PRO A 134 5.89 0.65 16.55
C PRO A 134 6.66 1.95 16.28
N PRO A 135 6.32 2.70 15.20
CA PRO A 135 6.87 4.04 15.04
C PRO A 135 6.45 4.89 16.24
N ALA A 136 7.43 5.50 16.90
CA ALA A 136 7.18 6.38 18.03
C ALA A 136 6.20 7.50 17.63
N PRO A 137 5.13 7.75 18.40
CA PRO A 137 4.32 8.94 18.19
C PRO A 137 5.17 10.19 18.48
N PRO A 138 4.86 11.36 17.88
CA PRO A 138 5.45 12.61 18.36
C PRO A 138 5.12 12.77 19.86
N ALA A 139 6.15 13.05 20.65
CA ALA A 139 6.12 13.01 22.09
C ALA A 139 4.98 13.84 22.70
N SER A 140 4.14 13.19 23.51
CA SER A 140 3.48 13.77 24.69
C SER A 140 3.20 12.63 25.66
N GLY A 141 3.70 12.75 26.89
CA GLY A 141 4.08 11.60 27.71
C GLY A 141 3.07 11.07 28.74
N LEU A 142 3.66 10.24 29.62
CA LEU A 142 3.22 9.66 30.90
C LEU A 142 2.71 8.19 30.92
N ALA A 143 3.69 7.31 31.22
CA ALA A 143 3.75 6.32 32.32
C ALA A 143 2.79 5.12 32.47
N GLY A 144 3.40 3.91 32.56
CA GLY A 144 3.03 2.83 33.52
C GLY A 144 2.67 1.45 32.94
N GLY A 145 3.47 0.41 33.20
CA GLY A 145 3.14 -1.03 32.97
C GLY A 145 2.77 -1.77 34.26
N PRO A 146 2.92 -3.12 34.40
CA PRO A 146 2.80 -4.23 33.43
C PRO A 146 1.89 -5.40 33.94
N GLY A 147 1.60 -6.42 33.11
CA GLY A 147 1.00 -7.69 33.59
C GLY A 147 0.73 -8.75 32.51
N SER A 148 1.31 -9.95 32.69
CA SER A 148 1.36 -11.10 31.77
C SER A 148 0.11 -12.00 31.74
N GLY A 149 -0.14 -12.69 30.61
CA GLY A 149 -1.01 -13.88 30.50
C GLY A 149 -1.28 -14.32 29.04
N PRO A 150 -1.36 -15.64 28.71
CA PRO A 150 -1.05 -16.14 27.37
C PRO A 150 -2.22 -16.20 26.38
N GLY A 151 -1.84 -16.21 25.11
CA GLY A 151 -2.67 -15.97 23.93
C GLY A 151 -3.64 -17.09 23.55
N ARG A 152 -4.71 -16.67 22.89
CA ARG A 152 -5.51 -17.50 21.99
C ARG A 152 -5.46 -16.87 20.61
N ASP A 153 -5.02 -17.66 19.64
CA ASP A 153 -4.93 -17.31 18.22
C ASP A 153 -6.27 -16.80 17.69
N VAL A 154 -6.39 -15.49 17.51
CA VAL A 154 -7.44 -14.89 16.69
C VAL A 154 -6.88 -14.76 15.28
N ARG A 155 -7.24 -15.70 14.40
CA ARG A 155 -6.98 -15.58 12.96
C ARG A 155 -7.66 -14.31 12.43
N GLN A 156 -6.87 -13.35 11.98
CA GLN A 156 -7.36 -12.24 11.16
C GLN A 156 -7.97 -12.78 9.87
N PRO A 157 -9.07 -12.18 9.36
CA PRO A 157 -9.65 -12.57 8.10
C PRO A 157 -8.68 -12.22 6.96
N SER A 158 -8.10 -13.25 6.34
CA SER A 158 -7.37 -13.14 5.09
C SER A 158 -8.29 -12.59 4.01
N ALA A 159 -7.84 -11.61 3.22
CA ALA A 159 -8.54 -11.24 1.98
C ALA A 159 -8.82 -12.49 1.13
N PRO A 160 -9.96 -12.53 0.40
CA PRO A 160 -10.23 -13.65 -0.49
C PRO A 160 -9.07 -13.76 -1.47
N ALA A 161 -8.41 -14.92 -1.48
CA ALA A 161 -7.14 -15.17 -2.16
C ALA A 161 -7.12 -14.72 -3.64
N GLY A 162 -8.28 -14.67 -4.31
CA GLY A 162 -8.42 -14.15 -5.68
C GLY A 162 -8.10 -12.66 -5.85
N THR A 163 -8.30 -11.83 -4.82
CA THR A 163 -8.02 -10.38 -4.90
C THR A 163 -6.52 -10.10 -4.85
N ALA A 164 -5.79 -10.76 -3.95
CA ALA A 164 -4.33 -10.62 -3.84
C ALA A 164 -3.63 -11.12 -5.11
N ALA A 165 -4.07 -12.26 -5.66
CA ALA A 165 -3.54 -12.79 -6.92
C ALA A 165 -3.78 -11.82 -8.10
N GLY A 166 -5.00 -11.26 -8.21
CA GLY A 166 -5.34 -10.28 -9.23
C GLY A 166 -4.53 -8.98 -9.11
N ILE A 167 -4.24 -8.52 -7.89
CA ILE A 167 -3.37 -7.36 -7.66
C ILE A 167 -1.93 -7.67 -8.07
N ALA A 168 -1.39 -8.83 -7.70
CA ALA A 168 -0.04 -9.25 -8.08
C ALA A 168 0.13 -9.24 -9.61
N GLU A 169 -0.83 -9.81 -10.33
CA GLU A 169 -0.87 -9.83 -11.78
C GLU A 169 -0.93 -8.43 -12.38
N ALA A 170 -1.82 -7.57 -11.88
CA ALA A 170 -1.95 -6.19 -12.36
C ALA A 170 -0.66 -5.39 -12.13
N MET A 171 0.00 -5.54 -10.98
CA MET A 171 1.25 -4.84 -10.69
C MET A 171 2.39 -5.32 -11.58
N ARG A 172 2.52 -6.63 -11.83
CA ARG A 172 3.48 -7.16 -12.79
C ARG A 172 3.19 -6.71 -14.22
N ALA A 173 1.93 -6.61 -14.61
CA ALA A 173 1.54 -6.08 -15.91
C ALA A 173 1.91 -4.60 -16.07
N ILE A 174 1.78 -3.79 -15.00
CA ILE A 174 2.25 -2.39 -14.99
C ILE A 174 3.77 -2.34 -15.16
N LEU A 175 4.52 -3.14 -14.42
CA LEU A 175 5.99 -3.24 -14.56
C LEU A 175 6.40 -3.63 -15.97
N SER A 176 5.79 -4.68 -16.52
CA SER A 176 6.02 -5.16 -17.88
C SER A 176 5.77 -4.07 -18.92
N ARG A 177 4.59 -3.46 -18.88
CA ARG A 177 4.14 -2.51 -19.90
C ARG A 177 4.90 -1.19 -19.88
N HIS A 178 5.08 -0.61 -18.69
CA HIS A 178 5.57 0.76 -18.58
C HIS A 178 7.07 0.85 -18.24
N TYR A 179 7.67 -0.26 -17.78
CA TYR A 179 9.04 -0.26 -17.28
C TYR A 179 9.86 -1.46 -17.79
N GLY A 180 9.42 -2.13 -18.86
CA GLY A 180 10.14 -3.26 -19.46
C GLY A 180 10.30 -4.47 -18.53
N GLY A 181 9.37 -4.63 -17.59
CA GLY A 181 9.39 -5.68 -16.57
C GLY A 181 10.36 -5.41 -15.42
N GLN A 182 11.04 -4.26 -15.41
CA GLN A 182 12.07 -3.97 -14.42
C GLN A 182 11.43 -3.46 -13.11
N PRO A 183 11.69 -4.13 -11.97
CA PRO A 183 11.32 -3.60 -10.66
C PRO A 183 12.09 -2.31 -10.36
N CYS A 184 11.57 -1.51 -9.43
CA CYS A 184 12.20 -0.28 -8.99
C CYS A 184 13.42 -0.59 -8.10
N PRO A 185 14.67 -0.28 -8.51
CA PRO A 185 15.86 -0.63 -7.72
C PRO A 185 15.88 0.04 -6.34
N ARG A 186 15.37 1.28 -6.25
CA ARG A 186 15.29 2.02 -4.98
C ARG A 186 14.33 1.36 -3.99
N THR A 187 13.25 0.73 -4.48
CA THR A 187 12.32 -0.01 -3.64
C THR A 187 12.95 -1.31 -3.14
N LEU A 188 13.62 -2.05 -4.03
CA LEU A 188 14.34 -3.27 -3.65
C LEU A 188 15.45 -3.00 -2.62
N ALA A 189 16.14 -1.86 -2.71
CA ALA A 189 17.20 -1.50 -1.77
C ALA A 189 16.71 -1.18 -0.34
N LEU A 190 15.40 -1.01 -0.13
CA LEU A 190 14.79 -0.70 1.16
C LEU A 190 14.01 -1.89 1.76
N LEU A 191 13.94 -3.02 1.04
CA LEU A 191 13.29 -4.27 1.48
C LEU A 191 14.35 -5.30 1.87
#